data_AF-A0A059CI32-F1
#
_entry.id   AF-A0A059CI32-F1
#
_cell.length_a   1.000
_cell.length_b   1.000
_cell.length_c   1.000
_cell.angle_alpha   90.00
_cell.angle_beta   90.00
_cell.angle_gamma   90.00
#
_symmetry.space_group_name_H-M   'P 1'
#
loop_
_entity.id
_entity.type
_entity.pdbx_description
1 polymer ?
#
loop_
_entity_poly.entity_id
_entity_poly.type
_entity_poly.pdbx_seq_one_letter_code
_entity_poly.pdbx_strand_id
1 'polypeptide(L)'
;TFTDAATFKDAATFRVVNQCTYTVWAAATPGGGRRLDPGQTWVLSVGAGTTTRRIWGRTNCSFDANGQGRCETGDCDLLLDCSSSGSPPSTVAEFNSSQNGRDILDISLVNGFNIPMQLRPTTGACRGIKCSDDINNQCPEVLKAPGGCNDPCTVFKTAQYCCNDASESCGSTAYSQFFKDRCPDAFSYPRDDPATFTCPGGTNYTVTFCP
;
A
#
# COMPACT_ATOMS: atom_id res chain seq x y z
N THR A 1 22.19 35.39 -16.26
CA THR A 1 21.83 34.09 -16.84
C THR A 1 21.44 33.17 -15.69
N PHE A 2 20.15 33.08 -15.40
CA PHE A 2 19.63 32.12 -14.43
C PHE A 2 19.49 30.80 -15.16
N THR A 3 20.42 29.87 -14.95
CA THR A 3 20.21 28.47 -15.32
C THR A 3 19.20 27.92 -14.33
N ASP A 4 17.95 27.90 -14.76
CA ASP A 4 16.89 27.13 -14.15
C ASP A 4 17.36 25.67 -14.14
N ALA A 5 17.82 25.19 -12.99
CA ALA A 5 18.11 23.78 -12.81
C ALA A 5 16.76 23.08 -12.73
N ALA A 6 16.17 22.79 -13.89
CA ALA A 6 15.03 21.92 -14.01
C ALA A 6 15.38 20.62 -13.28
N THR A 7 14.81 20.44 -12.08
CA THR A 7 14.95 19.21 -11.33
C THR A 7 14.13 18.18 -12.10
N PHE A 8 14.79 17.39 -12.95
CA PHE A 8 14.14 16.28 -13.63
C PHE A 8 13.70 15.29 -12.57
N LYS A 9 12.40 15.27 -12.25
CA LYS A 9 11.79 14.19 -11.47
C LYS A 9 11.62 13.01 -12.42
N ASP A 10 12.50 12.03 -12.27
CA ASP A 10 12.54 10.88 -13.15
C ASP A 10 11.23 10.10 -13.11
N ALA A 11 10.73 9.75 -14.30
CA ALA A 11 9.58 8.87 -14.45
C ALA A 11 9.95 7.47 -13.92
N ALA A 12 9.10 6.91 -13.08
CA ALA A 12 9.21 5.54 -12.60
C ALA A 12 8.10 4.67 -13.21
N THR A 13 8.31 3.36 -13.31
CA THR A 13 7.31 2.39 -13.72
C THR A 13 7.08 1.39 -12.61
N PHE A 14 5.81 1.11 -12.32
CA PHE A 14 5.39 0.08 -11.39
C PHE A 14 4.79 -1.10 -12.16
N ARG A 15 5.36 -2.29 -11.99
CA ARG A 15 4.75 -3.55 -12.42
C ARG A 15 3.96 -4.11 -11.24
N VAL A 16 2.64 -4.09 -11.32
CA VAL A 16 1.76 -4.67 -10.30
C VAL A 16 1.38 -6.08 -10.75
N VAL A 17 1.81 -7.09 -9.99
CA VAL A 17 1.70 -8.50 -10.35
C VAL A 17 0.77 -9.20 -9.37
N ASN A 18 -0.19 -9.98 -9.88
CA ASN A 18 -0.97 -10.87 -9.05
C ASN A 18 -0.35 -12.28 -9.07
N GLN A 19 0.27 -12.71 -7.97
CA GLN A 19 0.73 -14.10 -7.76
C GLN A 19 -0.21 -14.89 -6.84
N CYS A 20 -1.32 -14.29 -6.40
CA CYS A 20 -2.35 -15.00 -5.66
C CYS A 20 -2.99 -16.06 -6.55
N THR A 21 -3.55 -17.09 -5.91
CA THR A 21 -4.35 -18.13 -6.59
C THR A 21 -5.77 -17.66 -6.93
N TYR A 22 -6.11 -16.41 -6.60
CA TYR A 22 -7.41 -15.77 -6.80
C TYR A 22 -7.27 -14.43 -7.52
N THR A 23 -8.36 -13.96 -8.12
CA THR A 23 -8.42 -12.64 -8.78
C THR A 23 -8.27 -11.52 -7.75
N VAL A 24 -7.42 -10.54 -8.07
CA VAL A 24 -7.27 -9.30 -7.31
C VAL A 24 -7.65 -8.12 -8.21
N TRP A 25 -8.40 -7.16 -7.68
CA TRP A 25 -8.62 -5.89 -8.35
C TRP A 25 -7.60 -4.89 -7.84
N ALA A 26 -6.46 -4.82 -8.52
CA ALA A 26 -5.42 -3.86 -8.22
C ALA A 26 -5.98 -2.43 -8.30
N ALA A 27 -5.45 -1.55 -7.46
CA ALA A 27 -5.85 -0.16 -7.37
C ALA A 27 -4.62 0.71 -7.12
N ALA A 28 -4.67 1.94 -7.63
CA ALA A 28 -3.63 2.92 -7.39
C ALA A 28 -4.17 4.34 -7.37
N THR A 29 -3.63 5.17 -6.47
CA THR A 29 -3.89 6.62 -6.43
C THR A 29 -2.58 7.40 -6.44
N PRO A 30 -2.35 8.24 -7.48
CA PRO A 30 -3.07 8.25 -8.75
C PRO A 30 -2.89 6.93 -9.52
N GLY A 31 -3.80 6.58 -10.45
CA GLY A 31 -3.61 5.45 -11.37
C GLY A 31 -4.87 4.66 -11.76
N GLY A 32 -5.95 4.75 -10.98
CA GLY A 32 -7.20 4.04 -11.27
C GLY A 32 -7.19 2.62 -10.71
N GLY A 33 -7.80 1.67 -11.42
CA GLY A 33 -7.81 0.28 -11.00
C GLY A 33 -7.90 -0.71 -12.15
N ARG A 34 -7.52 -1.96 -11.87
CA ARG A 34 -7.49 -3.01 -12.87
C ARG A 34 -7.72 -4.38 -12.25
N ARG A 35 -8.62 -5.16 -12.87
CA ARG A 35 -8.78 -6.59 -12.56
C ARG A 35 -7.54 -7.36 -13.02
N LEU A 36 -6.96 -8.16 -12.12
CA LEU A 36 -5.83 -9.04 -12.38
C LEU A 36 -6.19 -10.47 -11.95
N ASP A 37 -6.33 -11.36 -12.93
CA ASP A 37 -6.36 -12.80 -12.68
C ASP A 37 -4.99 -13.31 -12.20
N PRO A 38 -4.93 -14.53 -11.62
CA PRO A 38 -3.66 -15.16 -11.26
C PRO A 38 -2.64 -15.11 -12.40
N GLY A 39 -1.44 -14.62 -12.10
CA GLY A 39 -0.34 -14.45 -13.05
C GLY A 39 -0.39 -13.18 -13.90
N GLN A 40 -1.48 -12.41 -13.89
CA GLN A 40 -1.57 -11.18 -14.67
C GLN A 40 -0.74 -10.04 -14.06
N THR A 41 -0.33 -9.11 -14.94
CA THR A 41 0.46 -7.93 -14.58
C THR A 41 -0.20 -6.67 -15.14
N TRP A 42 -0.24 -5.62 -14.32
CA TRP A 42 -0.55 -4.25 -14.73
C TRP A 42 0.73 -3.42 -14.71
N VAL A 43 1.00 -2.71 -15.79
CA VAL A 43 2.09 -1.72 -15.85
C VAL A 43 1.50 -0.33 -15.63
N LEU A 44 1.95 0.32 -14.57
CA LEU A 44 1.60 1.68 -14.17
C LEU A 44 2.79 2.60 -14.47
N SER A 45 2.61 3.55 -15.38
CA SER A 45 3.59 4.59 -15.65
C SER A 45 3.40 5.77 -14.70
N VAL A 46 4.49 6.23 -14.09
CA VAL A 46 4.51 7.43 -13.26
C VAL A 46 4.94 8.58 -14.15
N GLY A 47 3.99 9.46 -14.48
CA GLY A 47 4.31 10.69 -15.19
C GLY A 47 5.28 11.54 -14.36
N ALA A 48 6.25 12.16 -15.04
CA ALA A 48 7.18 13.10 -14.41
C ALA A 48 6.41 14.14 -13.58
N GLY A 49 6.83 14.36 -12.34
CA GLY A 49 6.14 15.27 -11.41
C GLY A 49 5.24 14.61 -10.38
N THR A 50 4.84 13.34 -10.56
CA THR A 50 4.09 12.60 -9.53
C THR A 50 4.97 12.39 -8.29
N THR A 51 4.61 13.00 -7.17
CA THR A 51 5.40 12.91 -5.93
C THR A 51 4.95 11.79 -5.02
N THR A 52 3.69 11.38 -5.06
CA THR A 52 3.15 10.35 -4.17
C THR A 52 2.33 9.33 -4.93
N ARG A 53 2.33 8.09 -4.46
CA ARG A 53 1.48 7.04 -4.97
C ARG A 53 1.18 5.99 -3.91
N ARG A 54 -0.05 5.52 -3.91
CA ARG A 54 -0.48 4.33 -3.16
C ARG A 54 -0.91 3.24 -4.12
N ILE A 55 -0.53 2.00 -3.86
CA ILE A 55 -0.94 0.82 -4.63
C ILE A 55 -1.43 -0.24 -3.64
N TRP A 56 -2.60 -0.81 -3.88
CA TRP A 56 -3.16 -1.87 -3.05
C TRP A 56 -3.98 -2.85 -3.89
N GLY A 57 -4.31 -3.99 -3.30
CA GLY A 57 -5.15 -5.00 -3.91
C GLY A 57 -6.52 -5.07 -3.23
N ARG A 58 -7.57 -5.28 -4.02
CA ARG A 58 -8.96 -5.41 -3.54
C ARG A 58 -9.46 -6.82 -3.80
N THR A 59 -10.23 -7.36 -2.86
CA THR A 59 -10.75 -8.74 -2.93
C THR A 59 -12.27 -8.78 -3.08
N ASN A 60 -12.74 -9.89 -3.65
CA ASN A 60 -14.17 -10.22 -3.78
C ASN A 60 -15.01 -9.06 -4.37
N CYS A 61 -14.54 -8.49 -5.48
CA CYS A 61 -15.20 -7.37 -6.12
C CYS A 61 -16.21 -7.80 -7.19
N SER A 62 -17.25 -6.99 -7.35
CA SER A 62 -18.19 -7.08 -8.47
C SER A 62 -18.44 -5.68 -9.01
N PHE A 63 -18.24 -5.50 -10.31
CA PHE A 63 -18.45 -4.23 -11.02
C PHE A 63 -19.33 -4.45 -12.24
N ASP A 64 -20.19 -3.49 -12.53
CA ASP A 64 -20.99 -3.45 -13.74
C ASP A 64 -20.15 -3.00 -14.96
N ALA A 65 -20.79 -2.89 -16.12
CA ALA A 65 -20.14 -2.46 -17.35
C ALA A 65 -19.64 -1.00 -17.33
N ASN A 66 -20.14 -0.18 -16.40
CA ASN A 66 -19.69 1.19 -16.19
C ASN A 66 -18.56 1.29 -15.14
N GLY A 67 -18.11 0.16 -14.60
CA GLY A 67 -17.11 0.12 -13.54
C GLY A 67 -17.64 0.55 -12.18
N GLN A 68 -18.96 0.54 -11.96
CA GLN A 68 -19.58 0.81 -10.65
C GLN A 68 -19.91 -0.51 -9.95
N GLY A 69 -19.69 -0.56 -8.64
CA GLY A 69 -19.79 -1.83 -7.93
C GLY A 69 -19.25 -1.76 -6.51
N ARG A 70 -18.68 -2.86 -6.03
CA ARG A 70 -18.08 -2.90 -4.69
C ARG A 70 -17.05 -4.00 -4.56
N CYS A 71 -16.09 -3.79 -3.68
CA CYS A 71 -15.18 -4.79 -3.15
C CYS A 71 -15.50 -5.11 -1.68
N GLU A 72 -15.10 -6.30 -1.21
CA GLU A 72 -15.17 -6.66 0.20
C GLU A 72 -14.07 -5.99 1.02
N THR A 73 -12.86 -5.90 0.46
CA THR A 73 -11.72 -5.20 1.06
C THR A 73 -11.13 -4.19 0.09
N GLY A 74 -10.60 -3.07 0.61
CA GLY A 74 -9.90 -2.07 -0.18
C GLY A 74 -10.79 -1.28 -1.15
N ASP A 75 -12.12 -1.29 -1.00
CA ASP A 75 -13.04 -0.58 -1.89
C ASP A 75 -12.75 0.93 -1.92
N CYS A 76 -12.87 1.56 -3.10
CA CYS A 76 -12.54 2.96 -3.34
C CYS A 76 -13.75 3.70 -3.94
N ASP A 77 -14.70 4.03 -3.08
CA ASP A 77 -15.95 4.73 -3.43
C ASP A 77 -16.81 4.00 -4.47
N LEU A 78 -16.91 2.67 -4.36
CA LEU A 78 -17.76 1.84 -5.23
C LEU A 78 -17.35 1.86 -6.72
N LEU A 79 -16.07 2.17 -7.00
CA LEU A 79 -15.54 2.32 -8.36
C LEU A 79 -14.45 1.30 -8.69
N LEU A 80 -14.42 0.85 -9.94
CA LEU A 80 -13.30 0.07 -10.48
C LEU A 80 -12.05 0.95 -10.57
N ASP A 81 -12.21 2.17 -11.11
CA ASP A 81 -11.13 3.14 -11.27
C ASP A 81 -11.04 4.07 -10.04
N CYS A 82 -10.12 3.76 -9.14
CA CYS A 82 -9.95 4.49 -7.90
C CYS A 82 -9.35 5.90 -8.11
N SER A 83 -10.01 6.90 -7.52
CA SER A 83 -9.48 8.25 -7.32
C SER A 83 -9.17 8.58 -5.85
N SER A 84 -9.56 7.69 -4.92
CA SER A 84 -9.42 7.82 -3.46
C SER A 84 -8.69 6.62 -2.86
N SER A 85 -8.25 6.74 -1.60
CA SER A 85 -7.65 5.60 -0.88
C SER A 85 -8.68 4.51 -0.62
N GLY A 86 -8.25 3.25 -0.65
CA GLY A 86 -9.12 2.11 -0.32
C GLY A 86 -9.55 2.08 1.14
N SER A 87 -10.75 1.59 1.39
CA SER A 87 -11.29 1.31 2.72
C SER A 87 -10.54 0.18 3.43
N PRO A 88 -10.33 0.25 4.76
CA PRO A 88 -9.77 -0.84 5.55
C PRO A 88 -10.66 -2.11 5.54
N PRO A 89 -10.08 -3.32 5.67
CA PRO A 89 -8.64 -3.57 5.74
C PRO A 89 -7.98 -3.55 4.36
N SER A 90 -6.80 -2.93 4.26
CA SER A 90 -6.05 -2.85 2.99
C SER A 90 -4.55 -2.74 3.25
N THR A 91 -3.79 -3.74 2.78
CA THR A 91 -2.32 -3.67 2.72
C THR A 91 -1.92 -2.72 1.59
N VAL A 92 -1.17 -1.65 1.90
CA VAL A 92 -0.83 -0.60 0.94
C VAL A 92 0.68 -0.54 0.72
N ALA A 93 1.12 -0.46 -0.54
CA ALA A 93 2.46 0.02 -0.89
C ALA A 93 2.41 1.53 -1.10
N GLU A 94 3.23 2.28 -0.38
CA GLU A 94 3.35 3.72 -0.55
C GLU A 94 4.69 4.08 -1.20
N PHE A 95 4.64 5.10 -2.04
CA PHE A 95 5.78 5.65 -2.75
C PHE A 95 5.74 7.16 -2.63
N ASN A 96 6.89 7.76 -2.31
CA ASN A 96 7.09 9.19 -2.34
C ASN A 96 8.43 9.54 -3.01
N SER A 97 8.39 10.22 -4.15
CA SER A 97 9.61 10.69 -4.82
C SER A 97 10.06 12.03 -4.20
N SER A 98 11.22 12.00 -3.56
CA SER A 98 11.86 13.17 -2.94
C SER A 98 12.65 13.99 -3.95
N GLN A 99 12.70 15.31 -3.75
CA GLN A 99 13.48 16.23 -4.57
C GLN A 99 14.99 16.01 -4.49
N ASN A 100 15.47 15.23 -3.51
CA ASN A 100 16.89 14.94 -3.30
C ASN A 100 17.41 13.75 -4.13
N GLY A 101 16.70 13.37 -5.21
CA GLY A 101 17.07 12.23 -6.06
C GLY A 101 16.90 10.87 -5.36
N ARG A 102 15.95 10.78 -4.43
CA ARG A 102 15.65 9.57 -3.66
C ARG A 102 14.17 9.27 -3.74
N ASP A 103 13.83 8.01 -3.93
CA ASP A 103 12.48 7.52 -3.71
C ASP A 103 12.38 6.98 -2.28
N ILE A 104 11.28 7.30 -1.62
CA ILE A 104 10.89 6.82 -0.30
C ILE A 104 9.77 5.80 -0.50
N LEU A 105 9.90 4.64 0.13
CA LEU A 105 9.02 3.50 -0.07
C LEU A 105 8.63 2.90 1.28
N ASP A 106 7.42 2.38 1.36
CA ASP A 106 6.99 1.59 2.48
C ASP A 106 5.84 0.63 2.10
N ILE A 107 5.62 -0.35 2.98
CA ILE A 107 4.36 -1.10 3.04
C ILE A 107 3.69 -0.65 4.34
N SER A 108 2.41 -0.33 4.26
CA SER A 108 1.64 0.19 5.39
C SER A 108 0.48 -0.72 5.73
N LEU A 109 0.41 -1.09 7.01
CA LEU A 109 -0.69 -1.81 7.65
C LEU A 109 -1.49 -0.90 8.58
N VAL A 110 -1.28 0.42 8.49
CA VAL A 110 -2.03 1.44 9.24
C VAL A 110 -3.52 1.41 8.90
N ASN A 111 -3.87 0.88 7.73
CA ASN A 111 -5.24 0.63 7.29
C ASN A 111 -5.60 -0.87 7.31
N GLY A 112 -4.88 -1.67 8.09
CA GLY A 112 -5.08 -3.11 8.21
C GLY A 112 -4.35 -3.91 7.14
N PHE A 113 -4.68 -5.21 7.08
CA PHE A 113 -4.08 -6.17 6.16
C PHE A 113 -5.18 -6.99 5.47
N ASN A 114 -5.05 -7.19 4.17
CA ASN A 114 -5.95 -8.07 3.41
C ASN A 114 -5.18 -9.05 2.51
N ILE A 115 -4.17 -8.57 1.79
CA ILE A 115 -3.40 -9.37 0.83
C ILE A 115 -1.90 -9.26 1.17
N PRO A 116 -1.16 -10.39 1.24
CA PRO A 116 0.30 -10.39 1.32
C PRO A 116 0.93 -9.57 0.18
N MET A 117 1.96 -8.79 0.48
CA MET A 117 2.55 -7.85 -0.48
C MET A 117 4.08 -7.83 -0.43
N GLN A 118 4.72 -7.69 -1.59
CA GLN A 118 6.13 -7.33 -1.73
C GLN A 118 6.27 -6.11 -2.64
N LEU A 119 7.13 -5.17 -2.25
CA LEU A 119 7.59 -4.05 -3.07
C LEU A 119 9.11 -4.14 -3.23
N ARG A 120 9.59 -4.23 -4.47
CA ARG A 120 11.04 -4.33 -4.75
C ARG A 120 11.44 -3.56 -6.01
N PRO A 121 12.69 -3.08 -6.10
CA PRO A 121 13.20 -2.53 -7.34
C PRO A 121 13.30 -3.63 -8.41
N THR A 122 13.15 -3.23 -9.67
CA THR A 122 13.19 -4.13 -10.82
C THR A 122 14.64 -4.51 -11.16
N THR A 123 15.61 -3.62 -10.90
CA THR A 123 17.03 -3.76 -11.25
C THR A 123 17.95 -3.92 -10.04
N GLY A 124 17.41 -4.22 -8.85
CA GLY A 124 18.24 -4.44 -7.65
C GLY A 124 18.95 -3.19 -7.12
N ALA A 125 18.51 -1.98 -7.50
CA ALA A 125 19.11 -0.70 -7.11
C ALA A 125 19.09 -0.43 -5.58
N CYS A 126 18.32 -1.20 -4.83
CA CYS A 126 18.13 -1.12 -3.38
C CYS A 126 17.53 -2.46 -2.88
N ARG A 127 17.35 -2.62 -1.56
CA ARG A 127 16.64 -3.79 -1.03
C ARG A 127 15.13 -3.69 -1.30
N GLY A 128 14.46 -4.83 -1.46
CA GLY A 128 13.00 -4.90 -1.42
C GLY A 128 12.47 -5.00 0.02
N ILE A 129 11.17 -4.78 0.16
CA ILE A 129 10.40 -4.91 1.39
C ILE A 129 9.19 -5.82 1.18
N LYS A 130 8.78 -6.53 2.23
CA LYS A 130 7.69 -7.49 2.15
C LYS A 130 6.90 -7.59 3.45
N CYS A 131 5.61 -7.86 3.30
CA CYS A 131 4.73 -8.32 4.35
C CYS A 131 3.97 -9.53 3.81
N SER A 132 4.44 -10.73 4.13
CA SER A 132 3.98 -11.99 3.52
C SER A 132 3.54 -13.06 4.51
N ASP A 133 3.38 -12.70 5.78
CA ASP A 133 2.90 -13.62 6.80
C ASP A 133 1.37 -13.80 6.70
N ASP A 134 0.85 -14.85 7.33
CA ASP A 134 -0.57 -15.20 7.32
C ASP A 134 -1.36 -14.42 8.38
N ILE A 135 -1.39 -13.09 8.21
CA ILE A 135 -2.03 -12.17 9.16
C ILE A 135 -3.53 -12.40 9.23
N ASN A 136 -4.19 -12.75 8.12
CA ASN A 136 -5.64 -12.95 8.09
C ASN A 136 -6.08 -14.09 9.01
N ASN A 137 -5.39 -15.24 8.97
CA ASN A 137 -5.75 -16.39 9.82
C ASN A 137 -5.31 -16.21 11.27
N GLN A 138 -4.29 -15.39 11.52
CA GLN A 138 -3.77 -15.11 12.85
C GLN A 138 -4.39 -13.85 13.49
N CYS A 139 -5.30 -13.18 12.79
CA CYS A 139 -5.85 -11.90 13.21
C CYS A 139 -6.53 -12.01 14.59
N PRO A 140 -6.22 -11.12 15.55
CA PRO A 140 -6.91 -11.07 16.82
C PRO A 140 -8.42 -10.93 16.61
N GLU A 141 -9.23 -11.66 17.39
CA GLU A 141 -10.70 -11.70 17.19
C GLU A 141 -11.33 -10.31 17.09
N VAL A 142 -10.88 -9.36 17.90
CA VAL A 142 -11.39 -7.98 17.93
C VAL A 142 -11.05 -7.16 16.67
N LEU A 143 -10.08 -7.60 15.87
CA LEU A 143 -9.63 -6.94 14.65
C LEU A 143 -10.10 -7.66 13.37
N LYS A 144 -10.70 -8.84 13.48
CA LYS A 144 -11.14 -9.61 12.30
C LYS A 144 -12.18 -8.86 11.49
N ALA A 145 -12.04 -8.92 10.18
CA ALA A 145 -12.98 -8.39 9.21
C ALA A 145 -13.22 -9.42 8.09
N PRO A 146 -14.32 -9.32 7.34
CA PRO A 146 -14.48 -10.08 6.11
C PRO A 146 -13.27 -9.86 5.18
N GLY A 147 -12.61 -10.94 4.80
CA GLY A 147 -11.48 -10.92 3.87
C GLY A 147 -10.18 -10.29 4.40
N GLY A 148 -10.08 -9.93 5.68
CA GLY A 148 -8.88 -9.27 6.21
C GLY A 148 -8.81 -9.09 7.73
N CYS A 149 -7.82 -8.31 8.16
CA CYS A 149 -7.56 -7.92 9.54
C CYS A 149 -7.47 -6.40 9.63
N ASN A 150 -8.40 -5.76 10.34
CA ASN A 150 -8.39 -4.31 10.54
C ASN A 150 -7.22 -3.88 11.42
N ASP A 151 -6.76 -2.65 11.22
CA ASP A 151 -5.92 -1.97 12.20
C ASP A 151 -6.76 -1.54 13.43
N PRO A 152 -6.13 -1.30 14.59
CA PRO A 152 -6.85 -0.90 15.79
C PRO A 152 -7.49 0.50 15.70
N CYS A 153 -6.98 1.43 14.88
CA CYS A 153 -7.64 2.72 14.71
C CYS A 153 -8.99 2.54 14.01
N THR A 154 -9.06 1.68 13.01
CA THR A 154 -10.31 1.34 12.30
C THR A 154 -11.38 0.81 13.24
N VAL A 155 -11.00 0.02 14.24
CA VAL A 155 -11.95 -0.60 15.19
C VAL A 155 -12.28 0.34 16.35
N PHE A 156 -11.27 0.91 17.01
CA PHE A 156 -11.45 1.59 18.30
C PHE A 156 -11.62 3.10 18.20
N LYS A 157 -11.16 3.73 17.10
CA LYS A 157 -11.30 5.19 16.85
C LYS A 157 -10.74 6.08 17.97
N THR A 158 -9.76 5.61 18.74
CA THR A 158 -9.15 6.38 19.83
C THR A 158 -7.87 7.09 19.37
N ALA A 159 -7.51 8.17 20.05
CA ALA A 159 -6.28 8.92 19.80
C ALA A 159 -5.02 8.04 19.95
N GLN A 160 -5.03 7.10 20.90
CA GLN A 160 -3.97 6.11 21.10
C GLN A 160 -3.62 5.32 19.81
N TYR A 161 -4.64 4.86 19.07
CA TYR A 161 -4.44 4.02 17.89
C TYR A 161 -4.37 4.83 16.60
N CYS A 162 -5.09 5.95 16.53
CA CYS A 162 -5.19 6.75 15.31
C CYS A 162 -4.13 7.84 15.20
N CYS A 163 -3.43 8.19 16.28
CA CYS A 163 -2.40 9.25 16.28
C CYS A 163 -2.90 10.66 15.89
N ASN A 164 -4.20 10.92 16.06
CA ASN A 164 -4.86 12.15 15.57
C ASN A 164 -4.51 13.39 16.38
N ASP A 165 -4.10 13.21 17.64
CA ASP A 165 -3.70 14.30 18.52
C ASP A 165 -2.17 14.42 18.52
N ALA A 166 -1.66 15.57 18.11
CA ALA A 166 -0.23 15.86 18.15
C ALA A 166 0.32 15.96 19.58
N SER A 167 -0.54 16.22 20.57
CA SER A 167 -0.20 16.39 21.98
C SER A 167 -0.14 15.08 22.78
N GLU A 168 -0.79 14.01 22.29
CA GLU A 168 -0.64 12.68 22.85
C GLU A 168 0.49 11.92 22.15
N SER A 169 1.33 11.26 22.95
CA SER A 169 2.29 10.30 22.42
C SER A 169 1.55 9.07 21.94
N CYS A 170 1.24 8.99 20.65
CA CYS A 170 0.89 7.71 20.05
C CYS A 170 2.17 6.91 19.79
N GLY A 171 2.15 5.62 20.13
CA GLY A 171 3.31 4.74 20.03
C GLY A 171 2.88 3.29 19.84
N SER A 172 3.83 2.36 19.95
CA SER A 172 3.53 0.94 19.82
C SER A 172 2.51 0.48 20.89
N THR A 173 1.59 -0.36 20.46
CA THR A 173 0.54 -1.02 21.25
C THR A 173 0.62 -2.53 21.03
N ALA A 174 -0.08 -3.32 21.84
CA ALA A 174 -0.15 -4.77 21.63
C ALA A 174 -0.67 -5.13 20.22
N TYR A 175 -1.61 -4.36 19.68
CA TYR A 175 -2.15 -4.59 18.34
C TYR A 175 -1.18 -4.19 17.23
N SER A 176 -0.50 -3.04 17.33
CA SER A 176 0.52 -2.68 16.33
C SER A 176 1.71 -3.63 16.39
N GLN A 177 2.08 -4.13 17.58
CA GLN A 177 3.14 -5.12 17.73
C GLN A 177 2.76 -6.46 17.06
N PHE A 178 1.48 -6.89 17.15
CA PHE A 178 1.00 -8.07 16.42
C PHE A 178 1.30 -8.00 14.91
N PHE A 179 1.05 -6.84 14.28
CA PHE A 179 1.37 -6.61 12.88
C PHE A 179 2.89 -6.50 12.66
N LYS A 180 3.61 -5.80 13.55
CA LYS A 180 5.05 -5.56 13.41
C LYS A 180 5.88 -6.83 13.51
N ASP A 181 5.53 -7.73 14.42
CA ASP A 181 6.22 -9.02 14.60
C ASP A 181 6.13 -9.90 13.35
N ARG A 182 5.04 -9.78 12.60
CA ARG A 182 4.76 -10.55 11.38
C ARG A 182 5.30 -9.89 10.12
N CYS A 183 5.29 -8.56 10.11
CA CYS A 183 5.79 -7.75 9.02
C CYS A 183 6.71 -6.64 9.53
N PRO A 184 7.97 -6.97 9.89
CA PRO A 184 8.91 -6.00 10.47
C PRO A 184 9.25 -4.83 9.54
N ASP A 185 9.16 -5.07 8.22
CA ASP A 185 9.38 -4.08 7.17
C ASP A 185 8.17 -3.17 6.91
N ALA A 186 7.02 -3.38 7.57
CA ALA A 186 5.82 -2.59 7.34
C ALA A 186 5.54 -1.60 8.49
N PHE A 187 4.88 -0.48 8.18
CA PHE A 187 4.29 0.39 9.18
C PHE A 187 3.13 -0.34 9.86
N SER A 188 3.18 -0.46 11.19
CA SER A 188 2.09 -1.06 11.97
C SER A 188 1.19 -0.04 12.70
N TYR A 189 1.62 1.22 12.75
CA TYR A 189 0.86 2.36 13.27
C TYR A 189 1.39 3.68 12.63
N PRO A 190 0.65 4.80 12.70
CA PRO A 190 0.96 6.01 11.92
C PRO A 190 2.33 6.66 12.15
N ARG A 191 2.98 6.43 13.29
CA ARG A 191 4.30 7.01 13.63
C ARG A 191 5.39 5.94 13.77
N ASP A 192 5.28 4.85 13.01
CA ASP A 192 6.26 3.76 12.96
C ASP A 192 7.43 4.08 12.02
N ASP A 193 8.16 5.17 12.31
CA ASP A 193 9.24 5.71 11.47
C ASP A 193 10.28 4.68 10.96
N PRO A 194 10.67 3.62 11.71
CA PRO A 194 11.64 2.62 11.25
C PRO A 194 11.21 1.82 10.00
N ALA A 195 9.96 1.91 9.55
CA ALA A 195 9.44 1.22 8.37
C ALA A 195 9.59 2.00 7.05
N THR A 196 10.42 3.04 7.03
CA THR A 196 10.69 3.84 5.83
C THR A 196 11.93 3.34 5.08
N PHE A 197 11.79 3.11 3.77
CA PHE A 197 12.87 2.63 2.90
C PHE A 197 13.22 3.62 1.82
N THR A 198 14.46 3.57 1.33
CA THR A 198 14.89 4.48 0.28
C THR A 198 15.64 3.79 -0.85
N CYS A 199 15.40 4.29 -2.07
CA CYS A 199 16.05 3.85 -3.30
C CYS A 199 16.53 5.07 -4.09
N PRO A 200 17.45 4.89 -5.05
CA PRO A 200 17.79 5.95 -6.00
C PRO A 200 16.53 6.42 -6.74
N GLY A 201 16.39 7.74 -6.94
CA GLY A 201 15.30 8.31 -7.71
C GLY A 201 15.25 7.76 -9.14
N GLY A 202 14.04 7.64 -9.69
CA GLY A 202 13.82 7.09 -11.04
C GLY A 202 13.92 5.56 -11.11
N THR A 203 13.99 4.88 -9.97
CA THR A 203 13.99 3.42 -9.94
C THR A 203 12.63 2.87 -10.38
N ASN A 204 12.63 1.80 -11.17
CA ASN A 204 11.41 1.06 -11.51
C ASN A 204 11.12 -0.01 -10.46
N TYR A 205 9.86 -0.24 -10.14
CA TYR A 205 9.44 -1.14 -9.06
C TYR A 205 8.51 -2.24 -9.54
N THR A 206 8.48 -3.34 -8.78
CA THR A 206 7.47 -4.37 -8.87
C THR A 206 6.73 -4.47 -7.53
N VAL A 207 5.41 -4.32 -7.56
CA VAL A 207 4.49 -4.64 -6.46
C VAL A 207 3.90 -6.01 -6.75
N THR A 208 4.04 -6.96 -5.83
CA THR A 208 3.55 -8.33 -6.01
C THR A 208 2.56 -8.66 -4.91
N PHE A 209 1.34 -9.04 -5.29
CA PHE A 209 0.36 -9.63 -4.39
C PHE A 209 0.60 -11.13 -4.25
N CYS A 210 0.59 -11.66 -3.02
CA CYS A 210 0.95 -13.04 -2.69
C CYS A 210 2.35 -13.45 -3.20
N PRO A 211 3.41 -12.74 -2.81
CA PRO A 211 4.78 -12.99 -3.26
C PRO A 211 5.38 -14.31 -2.73
#